data_AF-A0A3D5UTY4-F1
#
_entry.id   AF-A0A3D5UTY4-F1
#
_cell.length_a   1.000
_cell.length_b   1.000
_cell.length_c   1.000
_cell.angle_alpha   90.00
_cell.angle_beta   90.00
_cell.angle_gamma   90.00
#
_symmetry.space_group_name_H-M   'P 1'
#
loop_
_entity.id
_entity.type
_entity.pdbx_description
1 polymer ?
#
loop_
_entity_poly.entity_id
_entity_poly.type
_entity_poly.pdbx_seq_one_letter_code
_entity_poly.pdbx_strand_id
1 'polypeptide(L)'
;MAAASKALEEVRQLVTADDRRDFEFARRGFIATRKDPVIPRDMGDGPALDLSAYDYLEDEGTDETVNPSLVRQAKILTMHGLFKVMDGIYQVRGFCVSTVTFIDAGEGWIVVDPLTSVEAARAAYELVTEHLGEKPVISVIYSHSHADHYAGVGGVTNAEDVAAGKVSVIAPAGFLKEAVSENIIAGPAMLRRARYQFGLTLKHSCCGEATSGLGPRPSMGTPSLIAPTIDITHTGQELTVGNVKIVFQITPGTEAPAEMNFFLPEFRAVFMAENANLCMHNLLPARGALVRDAKAWADYLTESIRLFAGESDVMFAAHGIPRFGTQEIIGFLMNHRDAYKFLHDQTIRLINTGLTATEIAEVLKLPDVLAKQWYNRGYYGTMSHNAKAIYQRYIGWYDANPANLNPLP
;
A
#
# COMPACT_ATOMS: atom_id res chain seq x y z
N MET A 1 25.49 -14.95 18.68
CA MET A 1 25.97 -13.62 18.25
C MET A 1 26.64 -13.64 16.87
N ALA A 2 27.48 -14.61 16.50
CA ALA A 2 28.17 -14.62 15.20
C ALA A 2 27.27 -14.74 13.94
N ALA A 3 26.16 -15.50 13.98
CA ALA A 3 25.27 -15.66 12.82
C ALA A 3 24.38 -14.44 12.54
N ALA A 4 23.90 -13.76 13.60
CA ALA A 4 23.19 -12.49 13.49
C ALA A 4 24.06 -11.40 12.85
N SER A 5 25.39 -11.46 13.09
CA SER A 5 26.36 -10.56 12.48
C SER A 5 26.50 -10.73 10.96
N LYS A 6 26.34 -11.95 10.41
CA LYS A 6 26.53 -12.20 8.97
C LYS A 6 25.34 -11.72 8.14
N ALA A 7 24.12 -12.06 8.55
CA ALA A 7 22.91 -11.60 7.85
C ALA A 7 22.76 -10.07 7.91
N LEU A 8 23.16 -9.45 9.03
CA LEU A 8 23.19 -8.00 9.16
C LEU A 8 24.25 -7.37 8.25
N GLU A 9 25.43 -7.99 8.14
CA GLU A 9 26.50 -7.52 7.24
C GLU A 9 26.11 -7.61 5.76
N GLU A 10 25.47 -8.70 5.34
CA GLU A 10 24.94 -8.84 3.98
C GLU A 10 23.92 -7.74 3.65
N VAL A 11 23.06 -7.39 4.62
CA VAL A 11 22.11 -6.28 4.47
C VAL A 11 22.83 -4.94 4.40
N ARG A 12 23.85 -4.71 5.24
CA ARG A 12 24.65 -3.48 5.19
C ARG A 12 25.31 -3.31 3.82
N GLN A 13 25.92 -4.37 3.29
CA GLN A 13 26.52 -4.35 1.95
C GLN A 13 25.49 -4.04 0.86
N LEU A 14 24.28 -4.60 0.96
CA LEU A 14 23.19 -4.29 0.03
C LEU A 14 22.79 -2.81 0.10
N VAL A 15 22.67 -2.24 1.29
CA VAL A 15 22.36 -0.81 1.48
C VAL A 15 23.50 0.08 1.01
N THR A 16 24.76 -0.30 1.22
CA THR A 16 25.93 0.41 0.69
C THR A 16 25.95 0.42 -0.84
N ALA A 17 25.45 -0.64 -1.47
CA ALA A 17 25.34 -0.78 -2.92
C ALA A 17 24.05 -0.16 -3.51
N ASP A 18 23.23 0.54 -2.71
CA ASP A 18 21.98 1.17 -3.14
C ASP A 18 22.25 2.22 -4.23
N ASP A 19 21.55 2.11 -5.37
CA ASP A 19 21.66 3.06 -6.48
C ASP A 19 20.95 4.40 -6.20
N ARG A 20 20.28 4.51 -5.04
CA ARG A 20 19.59 5.70 -4.53
C ARG A 20 18.45 6.20 -5.43
N ARG A 21 18.03 5.43 -6.43
CA ARG A 21 16.97 5.81 -7.37
C ARG A 21 15.63 6.02 -6.68
N ASP A 22 15.27 5.14 -5.74
CA ASP A 22 14.04 5.31 -4.96
C ASP A 22 14.06 6.62 -4.15
N PHE A 23 15.22 7.05 -3.65
CA PHE A 23 15.33 8.34 -2.95
C PHE A 23 15.16 9.53 -3.89
N GLU A 24 15.65 9.43 -5.13
CA GLU A 24 15.41 10.45 -6.16
C GLU A 24 13.91 10.55 -6.47
N PHE A 25 13.25 9.42 -6.74
CA PHE A 25 11.81 9.37 -7.00
C PHE A 25 10.97 9.85 -5.81
N ALA A 26 11.41 9.55 -4.59
CA ALA A 26 10.77 10.02 -3.35
C ALA A 26 10.86 11.54 -3.16
N ARG A 27 11.88 12.21 -3.70
CA ARG A 27 12.03 13.67 -3.58
C ARG A 27 11.46 14.42 -4.78
N ARG A 28 11.35 13.75 -5.93
CA ARG A 28 10.92 14.35 -7.18
C ARG A 28 9.55 15.00 -7.02
N GLY A 29 9.47 16.26 -7.45
CA GLY A 29 8.23 17.02 -7.47
C GLY A 29 7.76 17.54 -6.11
N PHE A 30 8.58 17.50 -5.05
CA PHE A 30 8.22 18.10 -3.77
C PHE A 30 7.82 19.58 -3.94
N ILE A 31 6.66 19.94 -3.38
CA ILE A 31 6.13 21.31 -3.39
C ILE A 31 6.27 21.91 -2.00
N ALA A 32 5.66 21.27 -1.01
CA ALA A 32 5.59 21.78 0.36
C ALA A 32 5.16 20.68 1.34
N THR A 33 5.32 20.95 2.63
CA THR A 33 4.67 20.19 3.70
C THR A 33 4.02 21.16 4.69
N ARG A 34 3.18 20.64 5.59
CA ARG A 34 2.58 21.45 6.65
C ARG A 34 3.64 22.15 7.52
N LYS A 35 3.36 23.40 7.86
CA LYS A 35 4.17 24.20 8.81
C LYS A 35 4.07 23.66 10.23
N ASP A 36 2.87 23.28 10.65
CA ASP A 36 2.63 22.55 11.88
C ASP A 36 2.61 21.04 11.59
N PRO A 37 3.60 20.27 12.06
CA PRO A 37 3.70 18.83 11.79
C PRO A 37 2.61 18.01 12.49
N VAL A 38 1.90 18.59 13.47
CA VAL A 38 0.89 17.89 14.25
C VAL A 38 -0.48 18.02 13.60
N ILE A 39 -1.08 16.89 13.26
CA ILE A 39 -2.49 16.79 12.83
C ILE A 39 -3.31 16.42 14.07
N PRO A 40 -4.07 17.36 14.67
CA PRO A 40 -4.87 17.07 15.86
C PRO A 40 -6.04 16.13 15.53
N ARG A 41 -6.53 15.40 16.54
CA ARG A 41 -7.83 14.72 16.43
C ARG A 41 -8.94 15.73 16.61
N ASP A 42 -10.07 15.49 15.95
CA ASP A 42 -11.29 16.25 16.22
C ASP A 42 -11.90 15.82 17.56
N MET A 43 -11.70 14.56 17.95
CA MET A 43 -12.25 13.95 19.17
C MET A 43 -11.19 13.21 19.99
N GLY A 44 -11.18 13.47 21.30
CA GLY A 44 -10.26 12.85 22.27
C GLY A 44 -8.90 13.53 22.38
N ASP A 45 -7.99 12.90 23.11
CA ASP A 45 -6.66 13.45 23.38
C ASP A 45 -5.60 12.99 22.36
N GLY A 46 -4.60 13.85 22.15
CA GLY A 46 -3.42 13.56 21.34
C GLY A 46 -3.62 13.73 19.83
N PRO A 47 -2.55 13.55 19.04
CA PRO A 47 -2.62 13.74 17.60
C PRO A 47 -3.28 12.56 16.87
N ALA A 48 -3.93 12.86 15.75
CA ALA A 48 -4.29 11.85 14.76
C ALA A 48 -3.00 11.35 14.09
N LEU A 49 -2.09 12.27 13.79
CA LEU A 49 -0.74 12.00 13.27
C LEU A 49 0.22 13.13 13.67
N ASP A 50 1.49 12.79 13.85
CA ASP A 50 2.58 13.75 14.00
C ASP A 50 3.64 13.43 12.95
N LEU A 51 3.85 14.35 12.00
CA LEU A 51 4.75 14.17 10.88
C LEU A 51 6.22 14.17 11.30
N SER A 52 6.55 14.80 12.44
CA SER A 52 7.91 14.83 13.01
C SER A 52 8.28 13.56 13.79
N ALA A 53 7.33 12.63 13.96
CA ALA A 53 7.51 11.43 14.76
C ALA A 53 8.66 10.52 14.27
N TYR A 54 9.08 10.67 13.02
CA TYR A 54 10.12 9.85 12.38
C TYR A 54 11.46 10.58 12.21
N ASP A 55 11.62 11.79 12.76
CA ASP A 55 12.86 12.58 12.64
C ASP A 55 14.08 11.84 13.23
N TYR A 56 13.84 10.96 14.21
CA TYR A 56 14.89 10.12 14.81
C TYR A 56 15.59 9.21 13.80
N LEU A 57 15.00 8.94 12.61
CA LEU A 57 15.64 8.14 11.57
C LEU A 57 16.92 8.81 11.02
N GLU A 58 17.09 10.11 11.24
CA GLU A 58 18.30 10.84 10.90
C GLU A 58 19.38 10.80 11.99
N ASP A 59 19.07 10.28 13.18
CA ASP A 59 20.02 10.17 14.29
C ASP A 59 21.12 9.15 13.98
N GLU A 60 22.36 9.50 14.34
CA GLU A 60 23.49 8.58 14.34
C GLU A 60 23.22 7.38 15.27
N GLY A 61 23.47 6.15 14.78
CA GLY A 61 23.29 4.92 15.56
C GLY A 61 21.94 4.21 15.36
N THR A 62 20.99 4.76 14.60
CA THR A 62 19.73 4.06 14.29
C THR A 62 19.95 2.69 13.62
N ASP A 63 20.98 2.58 12.78
CA ASP A 63 21.37 1.33 12.09
C ASP A 63 22.03 0.28 13.01
N GLU A 64 22.26 0.60 14.29
CA GLU A 64 22.76 -0.34 15.29
C GLU A 64 21.65 -1.24 15.85
N THR A 65 20.43 -0.72 15.94
CA THR A 65 19.28 -1.41 16.55
C THR A 65 18.17 -1.73 15.55
N VAL A 66 18.09 -1.00 14.44
CA VAL A 66 17.12 -1.23 13.37
C VAL A 66 17.81 -1.88 12.17
N ASN A 67 17.11 -2.78 11.48
CA ASN A 67 17.62 -3.40 10.27
C ASN A 67 17.93 -2.31 9.21
N PRO A 68 19.16 -2.21 8.65
CA PRO A 68 19.52 -1.13 7.72
C PRO A 68 18.65 -1.08 6.45
N SER A 69 18.15 -2.23 5.97
CA SER A 69 17.19 -2.29 4.85
C SER A 69 15.88 -1.60 5.22
N LEU A 70 15.42 -1.79 6.47
CA LEU A 70 14.21 -1.18 6.98
C LEU A 70 14.42 0.33 7.23
N VAL A 71 15.58 0.75 7.74
CA VAL A 71 15.91 2.18 7.89
C VAL A 71 15.89 2.88 6.53
N ARG A 72 16.52 2.27 5.51
CA ARG A 72 16.48 2.76 4.13
C ARG A 72 15.04 2.98 3.65
N GLN A 73 14.18 1.97 3.82
CA GLN A 73 12.79 2.04 3.42
C GLN A 73 12.02 3.10 4.21
N ALA A 74 12.22 3.13 5.54
CA ALA A 74 11.57 4.06 6.45
C ALA A 74 11.83 5.51 6.02
N LYS A 75 13.08 5.87 5.74
CA LYS A 75 13.46 7.21 5.26
C LYS A 75 12.76 7.62 3.97
N ILE A 76 12.36 6.68 3.12
CA ILE A 76 11.59 6.96 1.89
C ILE A 76 10.12 7.15 2.24
N LEU A 77 9.54 6.23 3.00
CA LEU A 77 8.11 6.22 3.32
C LEU A 77 7.68 7.37 4.23
N THR A 78 8.59 7.89 5.06
CA THR A 78 8.32 9.01 5.97
C THR A 78 8.61 10.38 5.36
N MET A 79 9.08 10.45 4.10
CA MET A 79 9.15 11.73 3.37
C MET A 79 7.73 12.24 3.13
N HIS A 80 7.34 13.24 3.92
CA HIS A 80 5.97 13.72 3.96
C HIS A 80 5.80 15.06 3.22
N GLY A 81 4.59 15.28 2.69
CA GLY A 81 4.22 16.54 2.02
C GLY A 81 3.43 16.33 0.74
N LEU A 82 3.22 17.44 0.04
CA LEU A 82 2.61 17.54 -1.27
C LEU A 82 3.68 17.42 -2.36
N PHE A 83 3.46 16.50 -3.29
CA PHE A 83 4.34 16.23 -4.42
C PHE A 83 3.57 16.31 -5.73
N LYS A 84 4.14 17.00 -6.71
CA LYS A 84 3.75 16.93 -8.12
C LYS A 84 4.27 15.62 -8.71
N VAL A 85 3.38 14.68 -9.00
CA VAL A 85 3.73 13.46 -9.73
C VAL A 85 3.99 13.81 -11.18
N MET A 86 3.05 14.53 -11.80
CA MET A 86 3.22 15.18 -13.10
C MET A 86 2.26 16.37 -13.21
N ASP A 87 2.27 17.09 -14.33
CA ASP A 87 1.26 18.13 -14.57
C ASP A 87 -0.15 17.54 -14.46
N GLY A 88 -0.98 18.12 -13.58
CA GLY A 88 -2.35 17.67 -13.31
C GLY A 88 -2.49 16.46 -12.36
N ILE A 89 -1.41 15.86 -11.86
CA ILE A 89 -1.48 14.76 -10.88
C ILE A 89 -0.57 15.05 -9.69
N TYR A 90 -1.14 15.06 -8.50
CA TYR A 90 -0.47 15.40 -7.25
C TYR A 90 -0.75 14.34 -6.18
N GLN A 91 0.22 14.10 -5.30
CA GLN A 91 0.04 13.21 -4.15
C GLN A 91 0.42 13.93 -2.86
N VAL A 92 -0.39 13.75 -1.82
CA VAL A 92 0.05 14.02 -0.44
C VAL A 92 0.50 12.70 0.17
N ARG A 93 1.77 12.64 0.56
CA ARG A 93 2.43 11.43 1.09
C ARG A 93 2.86 11.65 2.53
N GLY A 94 2.98 10.57 3.28
CA GLY A 94 3.42 10.59 4.68
C GLY A 94 2.36 11.08 5.68
N PHE A 95 1.16 11.48 5.22
CA PHE A 95 0.04 11.93 6.06
C PHE A 95 -0.84 10.78 6.57
N CYS A 96 -0.50 9.55 6.21
CA CYS A 96 -1.08 8.31 6.69
C CYS A 96 -0.18 7.14 6.28
N VAL A 97 -0.63 5.90 6.50
CA VAL A 97 0.02 4.71 5.89
C VAL A 97 -0.13 4.72 4.37
N SER A 98 -1.26 5.17 3.86
CA SER A 98 -1.56 5.38 2.45
C SER A 98 -1.19 6.80 2.00
N THR A 99 -1.21 6.98 0.69
CA THR A 99 -1.11 8.27 0.01
C THR A 99 -2.48 8.65 -0.53
N VAL A 100 -2.76 9.94 -0.60
CA VAL A 100 -3.96 10.46 -1.27
C VAL A 100 -3.54 11.17 -2.54
N THR A 101 -4.22 10.88 -3.65
CA THR A 101 -3.94 11.48 -4.95
C THR A 101 -5.02 12.49 -5.32
N PHE A 102 -4.60 13.63 -5.88
CA PHE A 102 -5.46 14.66 -6.45
C PHE A 102 -5.16 14.78 -7.94
N ILE A 103 -6.17 14.51 -8.77
CA ILE A 103 -6.09 14.65 -10.23
C ILE A 103 -6.93 15.86 -10.63
N ASP A 104 -6.30 16.80 -11.34
CA ASP A 104 -6.94 18.01 -11.83
C ASP A 104 -7.87 17.68 -12.99
N ALA A 105 -9.18 17.81 -12.76
CA ALA A 105 -10.21 17.56 -13.75
C ALA A 105 -10.78 18.84 -14.39
N GLY A 106 -10.02 19.94 -14.32
CA GLY A 106 -10.39 21.25 -14.82
C GLY A 106 -11.24 22.02 -13.81
N GLU A 107 -12.52 21.64 -13.69
CA GLU A 107 -13.49 22.32 -12.82
C GLU A 107 -13.37 21.92 -11.34
N GLY A 108 -12.65 20.84 -11.04
CA GLY A 108 -12.53 20.29 -9.70
C GLY A 108 -11.47 19.20 -9.58
N TRP A 109 -11.35 18.66 -8.37
CA TRP A 109 -10.47 17.54 -8.06
C TRP A 109 -11.19 16.20 -8.16
N ILE A 110 -10.50 15.23 -8.75
CA ILE A 110 -10.75 13.81 -8.49
C ILE A 110 -9.79 13.40 -7.36
N VAL A 111 -10.34 12.97 -6.23
CA VAL A 111 -9.56 12.51 -5.07
C VAL A 111 -9.54 10.99 -5.07
N VAL A 112 -8.34 10.39 -5.06
CA VAL A 112 -8.16 8.94 -4.99
C VAL A 112 -7.61 8.59 -3.62
N ASP A 113 -8.29 7.65 -2.95
CA ASP A 113 -7.91 7.06 -1.66
C ASP A 113 -7.70 8.09 -0.54
N PRO A 114 -8.78 8.68 0.02
CA PRO A 114 -8.69 9.74 1.02
C PRO A 114 -8.29 9.24 2.42
N LEU A 115 -7.19 8.48 2.55
CA LEU A 115 -6.51 8.12 3.80
C LEU A 115 -7.37 7.37 4.84
N THR A 116 -6.81 7.08 6.02
CA THR A 116 -7.49 6.34 7.11
C THR A 116 -8.39 7.20 8.00
N SER A 117 -8.23 8.53 8.03
CA SER A 117 -9.02 9.39 8.92
C SER A 117 -9.37 10.74 8.32
N VAL A 118 -10.52 11.26 8.75
CA VAL A 118 -11.07 12.56 8.30
C VAL A 118 -10.07 13.68 8.48
N GLU A 119 -9.39 13.73 9.63
CA GLU A 119 -8.43 14.78 9.96
C GLU A 119 -7.20 14.76 9.06
N ALA A 120 -6.70 13.57 8.71
CA ALA A 120 -5.55 13.41 7.83
C ALA A 120 -5.91 13.80 6.39
N ALA A 121 -7.06 13.35 5.89
CA ALA A 121 -7.54 13.67 4.55
C ALA A 121 -7.84 15.17 4.39
N ARG A 122 -8.46 15.78 5.41
CA ARG A 122 -8.70 17.23 5.46
C ARG A 122 -7.39 18.01 5.44
N ALA A 123 -6.41 17.62 6.27
CA ALA A 123 -5.09 18.25 6.29
C ALA A 123 -4.36 18.12 4.94
N ALA A 124 -4.51 17.01 4.24
CA ALA A 124 -3.96 16.83 2.89
C ALA A 124 -4.64 17.75 1.88
N TYR A 125 -5.96 17.86 1.92
CA TYR A 125 -6.73 18.72 1.02
C TYR A 125 -6.51 20.23 1.28
N GLU A 126 -6.34 20.62 2.55
CA GLU A 126 -5.93 21.97 2.94
C GLU A 126 -4.55 22.32 2.35
N LEU A 127 -3.58 21.41 2.41
CA LEU A 127 -2.24 21.60 1.84
C LEU A 127 -2.28 21.74 0.32
N VAL A 128 -3.12 20.94 -0.36
CA VAL A 128 -3.38 21.07 -1.80
C VAL A 128 -3.98 22.44 -2.11
N THR A 129 -4.97 22.87 -1.33
CA THR A 129 -5.65 24.17 -1.50
C THR A 129 -4.69 25.35 -1.29
N GLU A 130 -3.83 25.31 -0.27
CA GLU A 130 -2.83 26.36 0.03
C GLU A 130 -1.88 26.59 -1.16
N HIS A 131 -1.48 25.53 -1.86
CA HIS A 131 -0.41 25.60 -2.87
C HIS A 131 -0.87 25.55 -4.32
N LEU A 132 -2.03 24.95 -4.60
CA LEU A 132 -2.55 24.75 -5.96
C LEU A 132 -3.83 25.54 -6.23
N GLY A 133 -4.36 26.22 -5.22
CA GLY A 133 -5.62 26.97 -5.28
C GLY A 133 -6.84 26.12 -4.94
N GLU A 134 -7.91 26.81 -4.55
CA GLU A 134 -9.17 26.18 -4.19
C GLU A 134 -9.90 25.68 -5.44
N LYS A 135 -10.25 24.38 -5.43
CA LYS A 135 -11.16 23.76 -6.40
C LYS A 135 -12.05 22.77 -5.68
N PRO A 136 -13.34 22.64 -6.03
CA PRO A 136 -14.21 21.66 -5.39
C PRO A 136 -13.76 20.23 -5.68
N VAL A 137 -14.00 19.31 -4.75
CA VAL A 137 -13.94 17.88 -5.04
C VAL A 137 -15.20 17.52 -5.84
N ILE A 138 -15.03 16.97 -7.03
CA ILE A 138 -16.16 16.57 -7.92
C ILE A 138 -16.28 15.05 -8.04
N SER A 139 -15.22 14.31 -7.67
CA SER A 139 -15.29 12.86 -7.55
C SER A 139 -14.30 12.35 -6.51
N VAL A 140 -14.68 11.26 -5.86
CA VAL A 140 -13.81 10.42 -5.04
C VAL A 140 -13.72 9.05 -5.69
N ILE A 141 -12.53 8.45 -5.70
CA ILE A 141 -12.29 7.08 -6.13
C ILE A 141 -11.74 6.30 -4.94
N TYR A 142 -12.36 5.17 -4.63
CA TYR A 142 -11.79 4.16 -3.74
C TYR A 142 -11.16 3.08 -4.60
N SER A 143 -9.85 2.96 -4.57
CA SER A 143 -9.13 1.94 -5.32
C SER A 143 -9.53 0.54 -4.90
N HIS A 144 -9.75 0.34 -3.60
CA HIS A 144 -10.15 -0.94 -3.04
C HIS A 144 -10.74 -0.84 -1.62
N SER A 145 -11.17 -1.98 -1.08
CA SER A 145 -12.02 -2.08 0.11
C SER A 145 -11.30 -2.03 1.48
N HIS A 146 -10.11 -1.44 1.61
CA HIS A 146 -9.43 -1.28 2.91
C HIS A 146 -9.55 0.14 3.47
N ALA A 147 -9.61 0.22 4.81
CA ALA A 147 -9.97 1.44 5.52
C ALA A 147 -9.02 2.62 5.26
N ASP A 148 -7.75 2.37 5.01
CA ASP A 148 -6.77 3.41 4.67
C ASP A 148 -6.97 4.06 3.30
N HIS A 149 -7.95 3.60 2.52
CA HIS A 149 -8.27 4.10 1.18
C HIS A 149 -9.67 4.70 1.06
N TYR A 150 -10.47 4.68 2.13
CA TYR A 150 -11.78 5.32 2.12
C TYR A 150 -12.12 6.03 3.42
N ALA A 151 -11.47 5.68 4.54
CA ALA A 151 -11.97 6.06 5.85
C ALA A 151 -11.81 7.55 6.17
N GLY A 152 -10.96 8.28 5.46
CA GLY A 152 -10.91 9.74 5.56
C GLY A 152 -11.79 10.48 4.57
N VAL A 153 -12.70 9.83 3.84
CA VAL A 153 -13.56 10.51 2.84
C VAL A 153 -14.31 11.74 3.39
N GLY A 154 -14.74 11.71 4.65
CA GLY A 154 -15.40 12.84 5.31
C GLY A 154 -14.51 14.09 5.47
N GLY A 155 -13.20 13.97 5.21
CA GLY A 155 -12.26 15.09 5.19
C GLY A 155 -12.17 15.82 3.84
N VAL A 156 -12.72 15.23 2.77
CA VAL A 156 -12.66 15.81 1.41
C VAL A 156 -14.04 16.05 0.79
N THR A 157 -15.08 15.38 1.28
CA THR A 157 -16.48 15.60 0.86
C THR A 157 -17.44 15.16 1.97
N ASN A 158 -18.75 15.26 1.73
CA ASN A 158 -19.80 14.88 2.68
C ASN A 158 -20.96 14.15 1.97
N ALA A 159 -21.80 13.48 2.76
CA ALA A 159 -22.92 12.68 2.23
C ALA A 159 -24.00 13.54 1.54
N GLU A 160 -24.16 14.82 1.94
CA GLU A 160 -25.15 15.72 1.35
C GLU A 160 -24.77 16.10 -0.08
N ASP A 161 -23.51 16.43 -0.33
CA ASP A 161 -23.01 16.76 -1.66
C ASP A 161 -23.01 15.55 -2.60
N VAL A 162 -22.73 14.35 -2.07
CA VAL A 162 -22.86 13.09 -2.83
C VAL A 162 -24.33 12.80 -3.16
N ALA A 163 -25.24 12.92 -2.19
CA ALA A 163 -26.68 12.72 -2.40
C ALA A 163 -27.28 13.77 -3.37
N ALA A 164 -26.74 14.99 -3.37
CA ALA A 164 -27.12 16.05 -4.31
C ALA A 164 -26.50 15.87 -5.71
N GLY A 165 -25.66 14.85 -5.93
CA GLY A 165 -25.00 14.59 -7.22
C GLY A 165 -23.87 15.56 -7.56
N LYS A 166 -23.37 16.34 -6.58
CA LYS A 166 -22.23 17.24 -6.78
C LYS A 166 -20.90 16.50 -6.78
N VAL A 167 -20.84 15.36 -6.08
CA VAL A 167 -19.66 14.51 -5.97
C VAL A 167 -20.03 13.07 -6.31
N SER A 168 -19.37 12.47 -7.29
CA SER A 168 -19.44 11.02 -7.53
C SER A 168 -18.49 10.25 -6.62
N VAL A 169 -18.88 9.04 -6.20
CA VAL A 169 -17.99 8.12 -5.48
C VAL A 169 -17.87 6.85 -6.31
N ILE A 170 -16.68 6.58 -6.84
CA ILE A 170 -16.40 5.47 -7.76
C ILE A 170 -15.63 4.39 -7.01
N ALA A 171 -16.05 3.13 -7.14
CA ALA A 171 -15.38 2.00 -6.49
C ALA A 171 -15.48 0.72 -7.33
N PRO A 172 -14.62 -0.30 -7.10
CA PRO A 172 -14.78 -1.60 -7.71
C PRO A 172 -16.07 -2.28 -7.22
N ALA A 173 -16.73 -3.01 -8.11
CA ALA A 173 -17.92 -3.77 -7.77
C ALA A 173 -17.66 -4.69 -6.57
N GLY A 174 -18.59 -4.69 -5.61
CA GLY A 174 -18.47 -5.45 -4.37
C GLY A 174 -17.80 -4.68 -3.22
N PHE A 175 -17.24 -3.49 -3.46
CA PHE A 175 -16.55 -2.67 -2.45
C PHE A 175 -17.28 -2.60 -1.10
N LEU A 176 -18.56 -2.19 -1.10
CA LEU A 176 -19.27 -1.92 0.16
C LEU A 176 -19.47 -3.19 0.99
N LYS A 177 -19.68 -4.34 0.34
CA LYS A 177 -19.77 -5.64 1.00
C LYS A 177 -18.45 -6.01 1.67
N GLU A 178 -17.34 -5.83 0.96
CA GLU A 178 -16.02 -6.25 1.41
C GLU A 178 -15.47 -5.30 2.50
N ALA A 179 -15.64 -3.98 2.35
CA ALA A 179 -15.23 -2.97 3.32
C ALA A 179 -15.91 -3.16 4.70
N VAL A 180 -17.17 -3.58 4.68
CA VAL A 180 -17.96 -3.86 5.90
C VAL A 180 -17.68 -5.26 6.45
N SER A 181 -17.60 -6.29 5.60
CA SER A 181 -17.57 -7.69 6.09
C SER A 181 -16.23 -8.11 6.69
N GLU A 182 -15.11 -7.58 6.19
CA GLU A 182 -13.77 -7.97 6.66
C GLU A 182 -13.59 -7.67 8.16
N ASN A 183 -14.11 -6.54 8.62
CA ASN A 183 -13.77 -5.98 9.93
C ASN A 183 -14.82 -6.25 11.02
N ILE A 184 -15.94 -6.91 10.71
CA ILE A 184 -17.04 -7.11 11.67
C ILE A 184 -16.93 -8.45 12.40
N ILE A 185 -16.94 -9.58 11.67
CA ILE A 185 -17.12 -10.91 12.30
C ILE A 185 -15.94 -11.26 13.23
N ALA A 186 -14.71 -11.06 12.76
CA ALA A 186 -13.49 -11.29 13.54
C ALA A 186 -12.84 -9.98 14.03
N GLY A 187 -13.58 -8.86 13.97
CA GLY A 187 -13.11 -7.51 14.22
C GLY A 187 -12.34 -7.33 15.53
N PRO A 188 -12.89 -7.72 16.69
CA PRO A 188 -12.19 -7.57 17.97
C PRO A 188 -10.82 -8.27 18.02
N ALA A 189 -10.71 -9.47 17.43
CA ALA A 189 -9.45 -10.21 17.37
C ALA A 189 -8.46 -9.53 16.41
N MET A 190 -8.93 -9.12 15.23
CA MET A 190 -8.11 -8.44 14.22
C MET A 190 -7.57 -7.11 14.77
N LEU A 191 -8.41 -6.28 15.40
CA LEU A 191 -8.00 -5.01 16.01
C LEU A 191 -6.99 -5.20 17.13
N ARG A 192 -7.16 -6.21 18.00
CA ARG A 192 -6.19 -6.52 19.06
C ARG A 192 -4.83 -6.94 18.50
N ARG A 193 -4.81 -7.74 17.44
CA ARG A 193 -3.60 -8.22 16.76
C ARG A 193 -2.94 -7.13 15.93
N ALA A 194 -3.71 -6.24 15.31
CA ALA A 194 -3.23 -5.08 14.57
C ALA A 194 -2.35 -4.16 15.43
N ARG A 195 -2.61 -4.07 16.75
CA ARG A 195 -1.72 -3.34 17.68
C ARG A 195 -0.28 -3.86 17.69
N TYR A 196 -0.08 -5.17 17.49
CA TYR A 196 1.25 -5.74 17.33
C TYR A 196 1.81 -5.48 15.93
N GLN A 197 1.02 -5.73 14.87
CA GLN A 197 1.46 -5.54 13.49
C GLN A 197 1.95 -4.11 13.23
N PHE A 198 1.21 -3.10 13.73
CA PHE A 198 1.51 -1.69 13.51
C PHE A 198 2.24 -1.03 14.70
N GLY A 199 2.66 -1.81 15.70
CA GLY A 199 3.40 -1.27 16.84
C GLY A 199 2.69 -0.13 17.58
N LEU A 200 1.35 -0.10 17.64
CA LEU A 200 0.57 1.06 18.12
C LEU A 200 0.79 1.45 19.59
N THR A 201 1.52 0.62 20.35
CA THR A 201 1.90 0.87 21.74
C THR A 201 3.39 1.13 21.92
N LEU A 202 4.17 1.12 20.84
CA LEU A 202 5.60 1.44 20.84
C LEU A 202 5.79 2.94 20.62
N LYS A 203 6.88 3.47 21.16
CA LYS A 203 7.33 4.83 20.84
C LYS A 203 8.01 4.83 19.47
N HIS A 204 7.99 5.94 18.77
CA HIS A 204 8.85 6.14 17.61
C HIS A 204 10.28 6.39 18.12
N SER A 205 11.18 5.43 17.89
CA SER A 205 12.60 5.52 18.25
C SER A 205 13.38 4.37 17.64
N CYS A 206 14.71 4.42 17.71
CA CYS A 206 15.61 3.35 17.28
C CYS A 206 15.36 2.00 17.99
N CYS A 207 14.69 2.00 19.15
CA CYS A 207 14.30 0.81 19.90
C CYS A 207 12.78 0.55 19.88
N GLY A 208 12.05 1.19 18.96
CA GLY A 208 10.60 1.20 18.92
C GLY A 208 10.02 0.98 17.51
N GLU A 209 8.97 1.73 17.18
CA GLU A 209 8.30 1.65 15.88
C GLU A 209 9.10 2.41 14.80
N ALA A 210 9.37 1.74 13.68
CA ALA A 210 10.14 2.28 12.55
C ALA A 210 9.25 2.76 11.41
N THR A 211 8.42 1.87 10.87
CA THR A 211 7.31 2.14 9.94
C THR A 211 6.41 0.90 9.90
N SER A 212 5.28 0.97 9.18
CA SER A 212 4.53 -0.23 8.80
C SER A 212 5.17 -1.04 7.67
N GLY A 213 6.24 -0.54 7.05
CA GLY A 213 6.90 -1.14 5.87
C GLY A 213 6.20 -0.88 4.53
N LEU A 214 4.97 -0.34 4.55
CA LEU A 214 4.18 0.04 3.37
C LEU A 214 4.00 1.58 3.28
N GLY A 215 3.86 2.23 4.42
CA GLY A 215 4.00 3.68 4.61
C GLY A 215 4.56 3.96 6.01
N PRO A 216 4.34 5.15 6.58
CA PRO A 216 4.36 5.39 8.02
C PRO A 216 3.38 4.45 8.76
N ARG A 217 2.73 4.91 9.83
CA ARG A 217 1.63 4.17 10.45
C ARG A 217 0.25 4.73 10.05
N PRO A 218 -0.84 3.94 10.17
CA PRO A 218 -2.20 4.46 10.01
C PRO A 218 -2.45 5.65 10.95
N SER A 219 -3.15 6.67 10.46
CA SER A 219 -3.58 7.80 11.28
C SER A 219 -4.61 7.34 12.32
N MET A 220 -4.56 7.93 13.51
CA MET A 220 -5.40 7.55 14.65
C MET A 220 -6.52 8.56 14.86
N GLY A 221 -7.24 8.89 13.79
CA GLY A 221 -8.34 9.86 13.80
C GLY A 221 -9.72 9.22 13.65
N THR A 222 -10.67 10.02 13.22
CA THR A 222 -12.06 9.61 13.02
C THR A 222 -12.23 8.91 11.66
N PRO A 223 -12.68 7.64 11.61
CA PRO A 223 -13.03 6.99 10.35
C PRO A 223 -14.41 7.42 9.86
N SER A 224 -14.62 7.35 8.56
CA SER A 224 -15.86 7.68 7.86
C SER A 224 -16.06 6.72 6.68
N LEU A 225 -17.25 6.70 6.08
CA LEU A 225 -17.52 5.93 4.87
C LEU A 225 -18.72 6.56 4.18
N ILE A 226 -18.59 6.82 2.87
CA ILE A 226 -19.71 7.21 2.01
C ILE A 226 -19.85 6.11 0.96
N ALA A 227 -21.07 5.64 0.74
CA ALA A 227 -21.31 4.55 -0.20
C ALA A 227 -20.95 4.98 -1.65
N PRO A 228 -20.36 4.08 -2.47
CA PRO A 228 -20.15 4.35 -3.88
C PRO A 228 -21.46 4.65 -4.61
N THR A 229 -21.40 5.60 -5.55
CA THR A 229 -22.49 5.91 -6.47
C THR A 229 -22.29 5.29 -7.85
N ILE A 230 -21.06 4.87 -8.18
CA ILE A 230 -20.71 4.20 -9.44
C ILE A 230 -19.84 2.98 -9.14
N ASP A 231 -20.26 1.83 -9.68
CA ASP A 231 -19.49 0.58 -9.64
C ASP A 231 -18.67 0.38 -10.93
N ILE A 232 -17.42 -0.01 -10.77
CA ILE A 232 -16.58 -0.54 -11.85
C ILE A 232 -16.69 -2.06 -11.88
N THR A 233 -17.24 -2.60 -12.96
CA THR A 233 -17.71 -3.99 -13.02
C THR A 233 -16.89 -4.91 -13.91
N HIS A 234 -16.05 -4.36 -14.79
CA HIS A 234 -15.23 -5.12 -15.73
C HIS A 234 -13.98 -4.34 -16.14
N THR A 235 -12.94 -5.07 -16.54
CA THR A 235 -11.73 -4.49 -17.13
C THR A 235 -12.05 -3.88 -18.50
N GLY A 236 -11.53 -2.67 -18.75
CA GLY A 236 -11.82 -1.87 -19.92
C GLY A 236 -13.04 -0.95 -19.79
N GLN A 237 -13.74 -0.96 -18.64
CA GLN A 237 -14.77 0.04 -18.36
C GLN A 237 -14.12 1.43 -18.37
N GLU A 238 -14.75 2.38 -19.06
CA GLU A 238 -14.29 3.76 -19.15
C GLU A 238 -15.26 4.71 -18.46
N LEU A 239 -14.73 5.74 -17.80
CA LEU A 239 -15.50 6.88 -17.30
C LEU A 239 -14.77 8.18 -17.62
N THR A 240 -15.55 9.25 -17.78
CA THR A 240 -15.01 10.61 -17.88
C THR A 240 -15.52 11.41 -16.69
N VAL A 241 -14.61 12.05 -15.96
CA VAL A 241 -14.91 12.94 -14.84
C VAL A 241 -14.24 14.28 -15.11
N GLY A 242 -15.04 15.35 -15.22
CA GLY A 242 -14.55 16.63 -15.74
C GLY A 242 -13.94 16.44 -17.14
N ASN A 243 -12.67 16.80 -17.30
CA ASN A 243 -11.92 16.61 -18.55
C ASN A 243 -11.00 15.37 -18.55
N VAL A 244 -11.09 14.48 -17.56
CA VAL A 244 -10.20 13.32 -17.42
C VAL A 244 -10.92 12.04 -17.83
N LYS A 245 -10.38 11.33 -18.82
CA LYS A 245 -10.80 9.96 -19.15
C LYS A 245 -10.03 8.95 -18.30
N ILE A 246 -10.75 7.96 -17.78
CA ILE A 246 -10.22 6.92 -16.92
C ILE A 246 -10.61 5.56 -17.49
N VAL A 247 -9.63 4.66 -17.66
CA VAL A 247 -9.83 3.28 -18.12
C VAL A 247 -9.47 2.34 -16.98
N PHE A 248 -10.41 1.54 -16.52
CA PHE A 248 -10.24 0.71 -15.32
C PHE A 248 -9.85 -0.74 -15.65
N GLN A 249 -9.13 -1.37 -14.72
CA GLN A 249 -8.90 -2.81 -14.69
C GLN A 249 -9.33 -3.34 -13.31
N ILE A 250 -10.29 -4.25 -13.27
CA ILE A 250 -10.67 -4.92 -12.01
C ILE A 250 -9.65 -6.00 -11.67
N THR A 251 -9.24 -6.09 -10.42
CA THR A 251 -8.28 -7.09 -9.92
C THR A 251 -8.77 -7.73 -8.62
N PRO A 252 -9.97 -8.35 -8.58
CA PRO A 252 -10.50 -8.91 -7.34
C PRO A 252 -9.64 -10.07 -6.80
N GLY A 253 -9.40 -10.07 -5.49
CA GLY A 253 -8.72 -11.15 -4.78
C GLY A 253 -7.19 -11.06 -4.76
N THR A 254 -6.64 -9.93 -5.21
CA THR A 254 -5.22 -9.57 -5.10
C THR A 254 -4.89 -9.07 -3.70
N GLU A 255 -4.64 -7.78 -3.52
CA GLU A 255 -4.47 -7.17 -2.23
C GLU A 255 -5.82 -7.16 -1.49
N ALA A 256 -6.90 -6.76 -2.16
CA ALA A 256 -8.24 -6.79 -1.58
C ALA A 256 -9.22 -7.67 -2.37
N PRO A 257 -10.32 -8.12 -1.74
CA PRO A 257 -11.38 -8.84 -2.45
C PRO A 257 -12.04 -8.01 -3.56
N ALA A 258 -12.16 -6.69 -3.36
CA ALA A 258 -12.62 -5.73 -4.36
C ALA A 258 -11.54 -4.66 -4.56
N GLU A 259 -10.86 -4.68 -5.70
CA GLU A 259 -9.73 -3.81 -6.04
C GLU A 259 -9.72 -3.50 -7.54
N MET A 260 -9.23 -2.33 -7.91
CA MET A 260 -9.05 -1.94 -9.31
C MET A 260 -7.84 -1.03 -9.52
N ASN A 261 -7.14 -1.25 -10.63
CA ASN A 261 -6.19 -0.29 -11.21
C ASN A 261 -6.92 0.65 -12.16
N PHE A 262 -6.28 1.76 -12.53
CA PHE A 262 -6.76 2.58 -13.64
C PHE A 262 -5.64 3.24 -14.43
N PHE A 263 -5.93 3.55 -15.69
CA PHE A 263 -5.05 4.23 -16.62
C PHE A 263 -5.70 5.55 -17.07
N LEU A 264 -4.87 6.57 -17.21
CA LEU A 264 -5.22 7.92 -17.64
C LEU A 264 -4.55 8.18 -19.00
N PRO A 265 -5.24 7.93 -20.13
CA PRO A 265 -4.61 7.95 -21.46
C PRO A 265 -3.96 9.28 -21.83
N GLU A 266 -4.62 10.40 -21.52
CA GLU A 266 -4.15 11.75 -21.84
C GLU A 266 -2.88 12.11 -21.06
N PHE A 267 -2.70 11.51 -19.88
CA PHE A 267 -1.53 11.69 -19.04
C PHE A 267 -0.45 10.65 -19.32
N ARG A 268 -0.78 9.57 -20.03
CA ARG A 268 0.07 8.37 -20.12
C ARG A 268 0.52 7.91 -18.73
N ALA A 269 -0.44 7.88 -17.79
CA ALA A 269 -0.17 7.59 -16.39
C ALA A 269 -1.04 6.43 -15.91
N VAL A 270 -0.44 5.48 -15.19
CA VAL A 270 -1.14 4.32 -14.61
C VAL A 270 -1.10 4.38 -13.09
N PHE A 271 -2.26 4.20 -12.48
CA PHE A 271 -2.41 3.97 -11.06
C PHE A 271 -2.57 2.47 -10.79
N MET A 272 -1.62 1.91 -10.04
CA MET A 272 -1.53 0.47 -9.77
C MET A 272 -2.10 0.07 -8.41
N ALA A 273 -3.05 0.85 -7.87
CA ALA A 273 -3.73 0.59 -6.60
C ALA A 273 -2.74 0.16 -5.51
N GLU A 274 -3.01 -0.97 -4.85
CA GLU A 274 -2.09 -1.64 -3.93
C GLU A 274 -1.59 -2.96 -4.52
N ASN A 275 -1.65 -3.12 -5.84
CA ASN A 275 -1.17 -4.29 -6.57
C ASN A 275 0.35 -4.27 -6.80
N ALA A 276 0.96 -3.08 -6.88
CA ALA A 276 2.37 -2.93 -7.23
C ALA A 276 3.08 -1.94 -6.30
N ASN A 277 3.68 -2.46 -5.23
CA ASN A 277 4.14 -1.66 -4.09
C ASN A 277 5.67 -1.53 -4.03
N LEU A 278 6.15 -0.64 -3.16
CA LEU A 278 7.57 -0.52 -2.81
C LEU A 278 8.05 -1.64 -1.86
N CYS A 279 7.33 -2.75 -1.77
CA CYS A 279 7.67 -3.90 -0.94
C CYS A 279 6.93 -5.16 -1.42
N MET A 280 7.41 -6.34 -1.02
CA MET A 280 6.60 -7.54 -1.09
C MET A 280 5.41 -7.40 -0.14
N HIS A 281 4.19 -7.53 -0.67
CA HIS A 281 2.97 -7.37 0.12
C HIS A 281 2.54 -8.65 0.84
N ASN A 282 1.61 -8.50 1.78
CA ASN A 282 1.01 -9.60 2.52
C ASN A 282 0.06 -10.42 1.63
N LEU A 283 0.23 -11.74 1.62
CA LEU A 283 -0.80 -12.69 1.22
C LEU A 283 -1.72 -13.05 2.39
N LEU A 284 -1.21 -12.92 3.62
CA LEU A 284 -1.97 -13.04 4.85
C LEU A 284 -1.36 -12.05 5.87
N PRO A 285 -2.02 -10.91 6.15
CA PRO A 285 -1.50 -9.95 7.10
C PRO A 285 -1.47 -10.54 8.51
N ALA A 286 -0.46 -10.17 9.30
CA ALA A 286 -0.24 -10.72 10.64
C ALA A 286 -1.43 -10.44 11.61
N ARG A 287 -2.18 -9.36 11.39
CA ARG A 287 -3.43 -9.05 12.11
C ARG A 287 -4.50 -10.14 11.95
N GLY A 288 -4.41 -10.95 10.89
CA GLY A 288 -5.38 -11.97 10.50
C GLY A 288 -6.34 -11.45 9.44
N ALA A 289 -6.59 -12.27 8.42
CA ALA A 289 -7.57 -12.07 7.36
C ALA A 289 -7.81 -13.42 6.64
N LEU A 290 -8.59 -13.41 5.55
CA LEU A 290 -8.58 -14.50 4.59
C LEU A 290 -7.26 -14.48 3.80
N VAL A 291 -6.81 -15.66 3.36
CA VAL A 291 -5.59 -15.77 2.53
C VAL A 291 -5.89 -15.30 1.11
N ARG A 292 -5.09 -14.35 0.62
CA ARG A 292 -5.13 -13.80 -0.73
C ARG A 292 -4.55 -14.75 -1.77
N ASP A 293 -4.83 -14.50 -3.04
CA ASP A 293 -4.40 -15.37 -4.15
C ASP A 293 -3.17 -14.82 -4.87
N ALA A 294 -1.98 -15.31 -4.50
CA ALA A 294 -0.73 -14.91 -5.16
C ALA A 294 -0.68 -15.23 -6.66
N LYS A 295 -1.38 -16.29 -7.11
CA LYS A 295 -1.42 -16.63 -8.53
C LYS A 295 -2.27 -15.63 -9.28
N ALA A 296 -3.48 -15.34 -8.78
CA ALA A 296 -4.34 -14.33 -9.38
C ALA A 296 -3.64 -12.96 -9.40
N TRP A 297 -2.93 -12.60 -8.34
CA TRP A 297 -2.13 -11.38 -8.27
C TRP A 297 -1.06 -11.29 -9.37
N ALA A 298 -0.29 -12.36 -9.57
CA ALA A 298 0.66 -12.42 -10.68
C ALA A 298 -0.02 -12.37 -12.06
N ASP A 299 -1.18 -12.99 -12.22
CA ASP A 299 -1.95 -12.96 -13.47
C ASP A 299 -2.49 -11.55 -13.77
N TYR A 300 -3.02 -10.83 -12.78
CA TYR A 300 -3.47 -9.45 -12.94
C TYR A 300 -2.32 -8.49 -13.21
N LEU A 301 -1.17 -8.63 -12.56
CA LEU A 301 0.03 -7.85 -12.91
C LEU A 301 0.48 -8.14 -14.36
N THR A 302 0.35 -9.39 -14.83
CA THR A 302 0.61 -9.74 -16.23
C THR A 302 -0.32 -9.01 -17.17
N GLU A 303 -1.61 -8.94 -16.84
CA GLU A 303 -2.61 -8.20 -17.59
C GLU A 303 -2.30 -6.69 -17.57
N SER A 304 -2.01 -6.09 -16.42
CA SER A 304 -1.67 -4.66 -16.31
C SER A 304 -0.46 -4.27 -17.16
N ILE A 305 0.57 -5.14 -17.21
CA ILE A 305 1.74 -4.93 -18.08
C ILE A 305 1.34 -4.87 -19.55
N ARG A 306 0.46 -5.77 -19.99
CA ARG A 306 -0.02 -5.81 -21.38
C ARG A 306 -0.90 -4.63 -21.72
N LEU A 307 -1.74 -4.20 -20.79
CA LEU A 307 -2.70 -3.12 -21.03
C LEU A 307 -2.05 -1.74 -20.97
N PHE A 308 -1.17 -1.49 -19.98
CA PHE A 308 -0.82 -0.12 -19.60
C PHE A 308 0.68 0.18 -19.60
N ALA A 309 1.56 -0.80 -19.35
CA ALA A 309 2.96 -0.49 -19.05
C ALA A 309 3.71 0.13 -20.25
N GLY A 310 3.44 -0.33 -21.48
CA GLY A 310 4.03 0.24 -22.70
C GLY A 310 3.52 1.63 -23.08
N GLU A 311 2.35 2.00 -22.55
CA GLU A 311 1.66 3.27 -22.81
C GLU A 311 1.83 4.27 -21.67
N SER A 312 2.61 3.91 -20.64
CA SER A 312 2.78 4.73 -19.43
C SER A 312 4.17 5.37 -19.37
N ASP A 313 4.20 6.66 -19.07
CA ASP A 313 5.41 7.41 -18.73
C ASP A 313 5.54 7.59 -17.22
N VAL A 314 4.44 7.47 -16.47
CA VAL A 314 4.41 7.53 -15.01
C VAL A 314 3.54 6.41 -14.44
N MET A 315 4.02 5.74 -13.41
CA MET A 315 3.23 4.83 -12.57
C MET A 315 3.18 5.41 -11.16
N PHE A 316 1.99 5.48 -10.57
CA PHE A 316 1.78 5.82 -9.18
C PHE A 316 0.87 4.78 -8.51
N ALA A 317 0.78 4.80 -7.20
CA ALA A 317 0.10 3.76 -6.42
C ALA A 317 -0.47 4.36 -5.13
N ALA A 318 -1.29 3.58 -4.43
CA ALA A 318 -1.93 3.99 -3.19
C ALA A 318 -0.93 4.11 -2.02
N HIS A 319 0.26 3.51 -2.15
CA HIS A 319 1.35 3.60 -1.18
C HIS A 319 2.71 3.86 -1.85
N GLY A 320 3.67 4.29 -1.05
CA GLY A 320 5.07 4.44 -1.48
C GLY A 320 5.29 5.64 -2.39
N ILE A 321 5.99 5.42 -3.51
CA ILE A 321 6.47 6.48 -4.41
C ILE A 321 6.18 6.15 -5.88
N PRO A 322 6.01 7.17 -6.75
CA PRO A 322 5.87 6.95 -8.18
C PRO A 322 7.14 6.40 -8.85
N ARG A 323 6.95 5.81 -10.04
CA ARG A 323 7.99 5.39 -10.98
C ARG A 323 7.90 6.22 -12.25
N PHE A 324 9.05 6.59 -12.81
CA PHE A 324 9.13 7.51 -13.95
C PHE A 324 9.87 6.87 -15.13
N GLY A 325 9.25 6.91 -16.30
CA GLY A 325 9.77 6.37 -17.56
C GLY A 325 9.25 4.97 -17.85
N THR A 326 8.81 4.74 -19.09
CA THR A 326 8.21 3.48 -19.55
C THR A 326 9.06 2.25 -19.27
N GLN A 327 10.39 2.32 -19.47
CA GLN A 327 11.29 1.19 -19.21
C GLN A 327 11.44 0.86 -17.73
N GLU A 328 11.43 1.88 -16.85
CA GLU A 328 11.43 1.68 -15.39
C GLU A 328 10.12 0.99 -14.97
N ILE A 329 8.98 1.44 -15.49
CA ILE A 329 7.65 0.89 -15.19
C ILE A 329 7.55 -0.57 -15.63
N ILE A 330 7.95 -0.88 -16.86
CA ILE A 330 7.98 -2.25 -17.39
C ILE A 330 8.87 -3.13 -16.52
N GLY A 331 10.11 -2.68 -16.24
CA GLY A 331 11.06 -3.44 -15.42
C GLY A 331 10.54 -3.70 -14.00
N PHE A 332 10.00 -2.68 -13.35
CA PHE A 332 9.39 -2.76 -12.03
C PHE A 332 8.24 -3.78 -12.01
N LEU A 333 7.23 -3.61 -12.88
CA LEU A 333 6.06 -4.48 -12.91
C LEU A 333 6.41 -5.93 -13.26
N MET A 334 7.34 -6.14 -14.21
CA MET A 334 7.80 -7.49 -14.57
C MET A 334 8.46 -8.19 -13.39
N ASN A 335 9.43 -7.53 -12.72
CA ASN A 335 10.12 -8.11 -11.58
C ASN A 335 9.18 -8.32 -10.37
N HIS A 336 8.20 -7.45 -10.18
CA HIS A 336 7.24 -7.56 -9.10
C HIS A 336 6.26 -8.72 -9.35
N ARG A 337 5.69 -8.82 -10.56
CA ARG A 337 4.91 -9.98 -11.02
C ARG A 337 5.67 -11.28 -10.82
N ASP A 338 6.92 -11.34 -11.25
CA ASP A 338 7.73 -12.56 -11.19
C ASP A 338 8.02 -12.97 -9.75
N ALA A 339 8.14 -12.01 -8.81
CA ALA A 339 8.28 -12.32 -7.40
C ALA A 339 7.05 -13.03 -6.83
N TYR A 340 5.82 -12.55 -7.11
CA TYR A 340 4.59 -13.24 -6.72
C TYR A 340 4.44 -14.60 -7.40
N LYS A 341 4.72 -14.67 -8.70
CA LYS A 341 4.62 -15.92 -9.47
C LYS A 341 5.60 -16.97 -8.96
N PHE A 342 6.85 -16.58 -8.69
CA PHE A 342 7.86 -17.46 -8.11
C PHE A 342 7.46 -17.94 -6.73
N LEU A 343 7.05 -17.02 -5.84
CA LEU A 343 6.60 -17.33 -4.49
C LEU A 343 5.45 -18.35 -4.51
N HIS A 344 4.45 -18.15 -5.38
CA HIS A 344 3.37 -19.10 -5.59
C HIS A 344 3.89 -20.46 -6.10
N ASP A 345 4.50 -20.49 -7.28
CA ASP A 345 4.81 -21.75 -7.98
C ASP A 345 5.84 -22.59 -7.23
N GLN A 346 6.83 -21.97 -6.61
CA GLN A 346 7.83 -22.69 -5.82
C GLN A 346 7.26 -23.20 -4.50
N THR A 347 6.32 -22.47 -3.89
CA THR A 347 5.59 -23.01 -2.73
C THR A 347 4.80 -24.25 -3.13
N ILE A 348 4.04 -24.19 -4.22
CA ILE A 348 3.26 -25.35 -4.71
C ILE A 348 4.16 -26.52 -5.09
N ARG A 349 5.30 -26.26 -5.75
CA ARG A 349 6.29 -27.31 -6.05
C ARG A 349 6.78 -27.98 -4.77
N LEU A 350 7.09 -27.21 -3.73
CA LEU A 350 7.61 -27.75 -2.47
C LEU A 350 6.54 -28.52 -1.67
N ILE A 351 5.29 -28.05 -1.69
CA ILE A 351 4.12 -28.79 -1.17
C ILE A 351 4.05 -30.16 -1.85
N ASN A 352 4.11 -30.19 -3.18
CA ASN A 352 4.03 -31.44 -3.94
C ASN A 352 5.22 -32.38 -3.72
N THR A 353 6.33 -31.89 -3.18
CA THR A 353 7.46 -32.73 -2.74
C THR A 353 7.35 -33.19 -1.28
N GLY A 354 6.27 -32.84 -0.59
CA GLY A 354 5.97 -33.28 0.77
C GLY A 354 6.44 -32.34 1.89
N LEU A 355 6.91 -31.13 1.57
CA LEU A 355 7.28 -30.16 2.61
C LEU A 355 6.04 -29.51 3.23
N THR A 356 6.09 -29.34 4.55
CA THR A 356 5.10 -28.61 5.35
C THR A 356 5.29 -27.10 5.24
N ALA A 357 4.28 -26.32 5.65
CA ALA A 357 4.32 -24.85 5.61
C ALA A 357 5.59 -24.24 6.25
N THR A 358 6.03 -24.80 7.38
CA THR A 358 7.21 -24.30 8.11
C THR A 358 8.52 -24.67 7.40
N GLU A 359 8.62 -25.87 6.83
CA GLU A 359 9.81 -26.30 6.08
C GLU A 359 9.97 -25.48 4.79
N ILE A 360 8.87 -25.22 4.08
CA ILE A 360 8.87 -24.36 2.89
C ILE A 360 9.38 -22.97 3.25
N ALA A 361 8.87 -22.39 4.34
CA ALA A 361 9.24 -21.04 4.77
C ALA A 361 10.72 -20.90 5.14
N GLU A 362 11.40 -21.99 5.47
CA GLU A 362 12.83 -22.02 5.78
C GLU A 362 13.71 -22.12 4.52
N VAL A 363 13.28 -22.89 3.53
CA VAL A 363 14.08 -23.18 2.33
C VAL A 363 13.79 -22.25 1.14
N LEU A 364 12.58 -21.69 1.05
CA LEU A 364 12.17 -20.88 -0.09
C LEU A 364 12.81 -19.48 -0.05
N LYS A 365 13.59 -19.17 -1.07
CA LYS A 365 14.24 -17.87 -1.26
C LYS A 365 14.05 -17.39 -2.69
N LEU A 366 13.85 -16.09 -2.88
CA LEU A 366 13.84 -15.48 -4.20
C LEU A 366 15.22 -15.63 -4.86
N PRO A 367 15.28 -15.81 -6.19
CA PRO A 367 16.54 -15.73 -6.92
C PRO A 367 17.09 -14.30 -6.87
N ASP A 368 18.42 -14.15 -6.95
CA ASP A 368 19.14 -12.87 -6.81
C ASP A 368 18.58 -11.73 -7.67
N VAL A 369 18.17 -12.03 -8.91
CA VAL A 369 17.61 -11.04 -9.85
C VAL A 369 16.35 -10.36 -9.30
N LEU A 370 15.56 -11.08 -8.48
CA LEU A 370 14.36 -10.56 -7.82
C LEU A 370 14.66 -10.09 -6.39
N ALA A 371 15.50 -10.81 -5.65
CA ALA A 371 15.78 -10.57 -4.23
C ALA A 371 16.56 -9.26 -3.97
N LYS A 372 17.32 -8.79 -4.98
CA LYS A 372 18.08 -7.53 -4.94
C LYS A 372 17.25 -6.30 -5.32
N GLN A 373 16.02 -6.49 -5.81
CA GLN A 373 15.10 -5.38 -6.05
C GLN A 373 14.49 -4.91 -4.73
N TRP A 374 14.65 -3.63 -4.39
CA TRP A 374 14.16 -3.07 -3.12
C TRP A 374 12.66 -3.26 -2.91
N TYR A 375 11.87 -3.15 -3.98
CA TYR A 375 10.43 -3.33 -3.97
C TYR A 375 9.97 -4.80 -3.85
N ASN A 376 10.89 -5.77 -3.87
CA ASN A 376 10.57 -7.18 -3.59
C ASN A 376 11.04 -7.63 -2.20
N ARG A 377 11.60 -6.70 -1.41
CA ARG A 377 12.04 -6.98 -0.03
C ARG A 377 10.84 -7.10 0.89
N GLY A 378 10.99 -7.92 1.92
CA GLY A 378 9.93 -8.23 2.85
C GLY A 378 9.77 -7.17 3.95
N TYR A 379 9.27 -5.98 3.60
CA TYR A 379 9.01 -4.90 4.55
C TYR A 379 7.61 -4.99 5.17
N TYR A 380 6.62 -5.46 4.41
CA TYR A 380 5.24 -5.61 4.85
C TYR A 380 4.83 -7.08 4.86
N GLY A 381 4.79 -7.69 3.68
CA GLY A 381 4.79 -9.14 3.51
C GLY A 381 6.20 -9.72 3.58
N THR A 382 6.34 -11.02 3.79
CA THR A 382 7.64 -11.72 3.73
C THR A 382 7.51 -13.06 3.02
N MET A 383 8.58 -13.51 2.37
CA MET A 383 8.63 -14.85 1.76
C MET A 383 8.21 -15.95 2.75
N SER A 384 8.63 -15.83 4.01
CA SER A 384 8.36 -16.83 5.05
C SER A 384 6.87 -16.96 5.36
N HIS A 385 6.20 -15.88 5.76
CA HIS A 385 4.78 -15.98 6.11
C HIS A 385 3.89 -16.11 4.87
N ASN A 386 4.30 -15.56 3.72
CA ASN A 386 3.51 -15.66 2.49
C ASN A 386 3.52 -17.10 1.94
N ALA A 387 4.64 -17.82 2.04
CA ALA A 387 4.67 -19.25 1.68
C ALA A 387 3.73 -20.08 2.57
N LYS A 388 3.71 -19.79 3.88
CA LYS A 388 2.76 -20.42 4.82
C LYS A 388 1.31 -20.10 4.46
N ALA A 389 1.04 -18.87 4.04
CA ALA A 389 -0.29 -18.46 3.59
C ALA A 389 -0.70 -19.26 2.35
N ILE A 390 0.15 -19.36 1.32
CA ILE A 390 -0.12 -20.18 0.13
C ILE A 390 -0.38 -21.63 0.52
N TYR A 391 0.44 -22.22 1.41
CA TYR A 391 0.17 -23.56 1.94
C TYR A 391 -1.23 -23.65 2.56
N GLN A 392 -1.59 -22.72 3.45
CA GLN A 392 -2.91 -22.68 4.09
C GLN A 392 -4.05 -22.58 3.07
N ARG A 393 -3.87 -21.81 1.99
CA ARG A 393 -4.88 -21.66 0.93
C ARG A 393 -5.19 -22.96 0.22
N TYR A 394 -4.17 -23.77 -0.07
CA TYR A 394 -4.32 -24.98 -0.88
C TYR A 394 -4.55 -26.25 -0.05
N ILE A 395 -3.89 -26.37 1.11
CA ILE A 395 -3.84 -27.61 1.90
C ILE A 395 -4.48 -27.44 3.29
N GLY A 396 -4.73 -26.20 3.73
CA GLY A 396 -5.26 -25.90 5.06
C GLY A 396 -4.19 -25.90 6.14
N TRP A 397 -4.62 -26.03 7.41
CA TRP A 397 -3.75 -25.89 8.58
C TRP A 397 -2.96 -27.16 8.94
N TYR A 398 -3.45 -28.33 8.53
CA TYR A 398 -2.92 -29.63 8.93
C TYR A 398 -1.68 -29.99 8.09
N ASP A 399 -0.63 -30.46 8.75
CA ASP A 399 0.67 -30.79 8.14
C ASP A 399 0.78 -32.25 7.69
N ALA A 400 -0.33 -32.99 7.72
CA ALA A 400 -0.41 -34.43 7.42
C ALA A 400 0.30 -35.36 8.41
N ASN A 401 0.86 -34.86 9.52
CA ASN A 401 1.41 -35.69 10.59
C ASN A 401 0.35 -35.94 11.68
N PRO A 402 -0.13 -37.19 11.90
CA PRO A 402 -1.17 -37.48 12.87
C PRO A 402 -0.86 -37.05 14.31
N ALA A 403 0.43 -36.94 14.66
CA ALA A 403 0.86 -36.41 15.96
C ALA A 403 0.38 -34.96 16.20
N ASN A 404 0.17 -34.20 15.12
CA ASN A 404 -0.21 -32.79 15.13
C ASN A 404 -1.69 -32.56 14.80
N LEU A 405 -2.50 -33.61 14.62
CA LEU A 405 -3.92 -33.46 14.28
C LEU A 405 -4.76 -32.96 15.46
N ASN A 406 -4.44 -33.40 16.68
CA ASN A 406 -5.12 -32.98 17.91
C ASN A 406 -4.11 -32.77 19.04
N PRO A 407 -3.25 -31.75 18.93
CA PRO A 407 -2.26 -31.45 19.96
C PRO A 407 -2.97 -31.02 21.25
N LEU A 408 -2.36 -31.30 22.40
CA LEU A 408 -2.79 -30.67 23.64
C LEU A 408 -2.63 -29.15 23.52
N PRO A 409 -3.52 -28.35 24.14
CA PRO A 409 -3.42 -26.89 24.13
C PRO A 409 -2.08 -26.33 24.60
#